data_AF-A0A7Y8DJ46-F1
#
_entry.id   AF-A0A7Y8DJ46-F1
#
_cell.length_a   1.000
_cell.length_b   1.000
_cell.length_c   1.000
_cell.angle_alpha   90.00
_cell.angle_beta   90.00
_cell.angle_gamma   90.00
#
_symmetry.space_group_name_H-M   'P 1'
#
loop_
_entity.id
_entity.type
_entity.pdbx_description
1 polymer ?
#
loop_
_entity_poly.entity_id
_entity_poly.type
_entity_poly.pdbx_seq_one_letter_code
_entity_poly.pdbx_strand_id
1 'polypeptide(L)'
;MIELMGSSFFAVRGGMYFLVTAAHVFQGRDLRRAYGVNINRKWGMLNGMPFITCLVNDLAIAPLNEAWFRRAGVDRLKAVPLDDLETEYSSIGRWVTVGYPKSKNGLNPRLNQTDIHTHGTSFTDRLEKPTAKTHFANPVGFRFDKNKVIDTKMKSANPPSFSGTSGGPVYEILELVDFDGFSRWKCRLEGVFIGWHKREKEALAARVQPLKAMMDEVVDYMGKKSV
;
A
#
# COMPACT_ATOMS: atom_id res chain seq x y z
N MET A 1 0.90 -7.77 23.91
CA MET A 1 2.00 -7.93 22.91
C MET A 1 1.56 -7.24 21.63
N ILE A 2 2.37 -6.31 21.12
CA ILE A 2 2.09 -5.59 19.87
C ILE A 2 2.64 -6.44 18.72
N GLU A 3 1.85 -6.60 17.65
CA GLU A 3 2.19 -7.44 16.49
C GLU A 3 2.05 -6.61 15.21
N LEU A 4 3.02 -6.73 14.30
CA LEU A 4 2.88 -6.20 12.95
C LEU A 4 1.91 -7.06 12.14
N MET A 5 0.81 -6.45 11.71
CA MET A 5 -0.27 -7.14 11.00
C MET A 5 -0.13 -7.07 9.48
N GLY A 6 0.40 -5.97 8.97
CA GLY A 6 0.45 -5.66 7.55
C GLY A 6 1.02 -4.28 7.32
N SER A 7 0.98 -3.85 6.07
CA SER A 7 1.35 -2.52 5.64
C SER A 7 0.10 -1.71 5.28
N SER A 8 0.24 -0.41 5.28
CA SER A 8 -0.81 0.52 4.86
C SER A 8 -0.16 1.78 4.30
N PHE A 9 -0.92 2.57 3.57
CA PHE A 9 -0.48 3.87 3.07
C PHE A 9 -1.63 4.87 3.10
N PHE A 10 -1.27 6.14 3.03
CA PHE A 10 -2.25 7.22 2.96
C PHE A 10 -2.50 7.58 1.51
N ALA A 11 -3.76 7.82 1.16
CA ALA A 11 -4.17 8.30 -0.14
C ALA A 11 -5.08 9.52 0.02
N VAL A 12 -5.12 10.37 -1.01
CA VAL A 12 -6.04 11.50 -1.10
C VAL A 12 -6.89 11.36 -2.35
N ARG A 13 -8.20 11.54 -2.18
CA ARG A 13 -9.18 11.52 -3.26
C ARG A 13 -10.34 12.45 -2.93
N GLY A 14 -10.72 13.31 -3.87
CA GLY A 14 -11.77 14.32 -3.64
C GLY A 14 -11.47 15.24 -2.45
N GLY A 15 -10.19 15.55 -2.19
CA GLY A 15 -9.76 16.33 -1.03
C GLY A 15 -9.84 15.63 0.33
N MET A 16 -10.32 14.37 0.39
CA MET A 16 -10.38 13.57 1.61
C MET A 16 -9.16 12.66 1.76
N TYR A 17 -8.68 12.51 2.99
CA TYR A 17 -7.60 11.58 3.31
C TYR A 17 -8.16 10.21 3.69
N PHE A 18 -7.50 9.16 3.22
CA PHE A 18 -7.83 7.77 3.50
C PHE A 18 -6.61 7.01 3.95
N LEU A 19 -6.78 6.13 4.94
CA LEU A 19 -5.85 5.03 5.19
C LEU A 19 -6.27 3.85 4.31
N VAL A 20 -5.33 3.29 3.56
CA VAL A 20 -5.57 2.17 2.62
C VAL A 20 -4.76 0.96 3.04
N THR A 21 -5.36 -0.22 2.97
CA THR A 21 -4.69 -1.51 3.16
C THR A 21 -5.48 -2.65 2.50
N ALA A 22 -5.02 -3.88 2.66
CA ALA A 22 -5.73 -5.09 2.20
C ALA A 22 -6.77 -5.52 3.24
N ALA A 23 -7.93 -6.01 2.80
CA ALA A 23 -9.02 -6.39 3.71
C ALA A 23 -8.63 -7.55 4.63
N HIS A 24 -7.90 -8.54 4.12
CA HIS A 24 -7.46 -9.70 4.91
C HIS A 24 -6.54 -9.35 6.08
N VAL A 25 -5.91 -8.16 6.08
CA VAL A 25 -5.10 -7.69 7.22
C VAL A 25 -5.96 -7.59 8.47
N PHE A 26 -7.25 -7.25 8.32
CA PHE A 26 -8.22 -7.11 9.40
C PHE A 26 -9.18 -8.31 9.55
N GLN A 27 -9.23 -9.25 8.60
CA GLN A 27 -10.14 -10.39 8.66
C GLN A 27 -9.82 -11.34 9.83
N GLY A 28 -10.88 -11.81 10.51
CA GLY A 28 -10.77 -12.79 11.60
C GLY A 28 -10.08 -12.27 12.86
N ARG A 29 -9.98 -10.95 13.03
CA ARG A 29 -9.28 -10.34 14.16
C ARG A 29 -10.23 -9.97 15.30
N ASP A 30 -9.72 -10.11 16.52
CA ASP A 30 -10.46 -9.82 17.75
C ASP A 30 -10.73 -8.33 17.90
N LEU A 31 -12.00 -7.93 17.86
CA LEU A 31 -12.45 -6.54 18.00
C LEU A 31 -12.08 -5.94 19.38
N ARG A 32 -11.73 -6.77 20.37
CA ARG A 32 -11.26 -6.32 21.69
C ARG A 32 -9.81 -5.87 21.68
N ARG A 33 -9.04 -6.16 20.63
CA ARG A 33 -7.64 -5.72 20.52
C ARG A 33 -7.55 -4.27 20.07
N ALA A 34 -6.52 -3.60 20.56
CA ALA A 34 -6.13 -2.28 20.11
C ALA A 34 -5.38 -2.38 18.77
N TYR A 35 -5.81 -1.60 17.78
CA TYR A 35 -5.18 -1.47 16.46
C TYR A 35 -4.60 -0.08 16.30
N GLY A 36 -3.42 0.02 15.72
CA GLY A 36 -2.76 1.28 15.48
C GLY A 36 -1.92 1.24 14.20
N VAL A 37 -1.77 2.39 13.57
CA VAL A 37 -0.80 2.60 12.49
C VAL A 37 0.42 3.31 13.07
N ASN A 38 1.61 2.86 12.66
CA ASN A 38 2.84 3.56 12.97
C ASN A 38 3.18 4.51 11.82
N ILE A 39 3.34 5.80 12.13
CA ILE A 39 3.62 6.87 11.18
C ILE A 39 4.87 7.59 11.68
N ASN A 40 6.01 7.39 11.02
CA ASN A 40 7.27 8.01 11.42
C ASN A 40 7.57 7.85 12.93
N ARG A 41 7.38 6.63 13.47
CA ARG A 41 7.56 6.27 14.89
C ARG A 41 6.49 6.82 15.86
N LYS A 42 5.48 7.55 15.38
CA LYS A 42 4.28 7.93 16.14
C LYS A 42 3.17 6.91 15.93
N TRP A 43 2.35 6.68 16.96
CA TRP A 43 1.23 5.75 16.89
C TRP A 43 -0.10 6.49 16.72
N GLY A 44 -0.81 6.21 15.63
CA GLY A 44 -2.20 6.64 15.43
C GLY A 44 -3.14 5.48 15.75
N MET A 45 -3.98 5.63 16.78
CA MET A 45 -4.96 4.61 17.14
C MET A 45 -6.06 4.51 16.07
N LEU A 46 -6.42 3.27 15.69
CA LEU A 46 -7.42 2.95 14.68
C LEU A 46 -8.73 2.43 15.29
N ASN A 47 -8.78 2.15 16.60
CA ASN A 47 -9.99 1.69 17.27
C ASN A 47 -11.13 2.70 17.12
N GLY A 48 -12.32 2.20 16.80
CA GLY A 48 -13.51 3.03 16.57
C GLY A 48 -13.51 3.76 15.22
N MET A 49 -12.50 3.59 14.38
CA MET A 49 -12.54 4.10 13.01
C MET A 49 -13.42 3.22 12.11
N PRO A 50 -14.28 3.81 11.26
CA PRO A 50 -15.06 3.05 10.30
C PRO A 50 -14.16 2.55 9.16
N PHE A 51 -13.86 1.27 9.16
CA PHE A 51 -13.25 0.61 7.99
C PHE A 51 -14.33 0.16 7.02
N ILE A 52 -14.21 0.59 5.78
CA ILE A 52 -15.03 0.13 4.67
C ILE A 52 -14.22 -0.92 3.92
N THR A 53 -14.76 -2.13 3.82
CA THR A 53 -14.05 -3.28 3.26
C THR A 53 -14.75 -3.78 2.00
N CYS A 54 -14.00 -3.96 0.92
CA CYS A 54 -14.43 -4.68 -0.28
C CYS A 54 -13.72 -6.04 -0.30
N LEU A 55 -14.39 -7.08 0.21
CA LEU A 55 -13.81 -8.42 0.28
C LEU A 55 -13.58 -9.02 -1.12
N VAL A 56 -14.42 -8.66 -2.10
CA VAL A 56 -14.32 -9.11 -3.49
C VAL A 56 -12.99 -8.70 -4.13
N ASN A 57 -12.44 -7.54 -3.75
CA ASN A 57 -11.15 -7.04 -4.26
C ASN A 57 -10.05 -7.07 -3.19
N ASP A 58 -10.33 -7.61 -2.01
CA ASP A 58 -9.43 -7.62 -0.86
C ASP A 58 -8.88 -6.23 -0.47
N LEU A 59 -9.75 -5.22 -0.49
CA LEU A 59 -9.41 -3.82 -0.19
C LEU A 59 -10.09 -3.34 1.09
N ALA A 60 -9.40 -2.53 1.88
CA ALA A 60 -9.97 -1.83 3.02
C ALA A 60 -9.50 -0.38 3.06
N ILE A 61 -10.44 0.53 3.31
CA ILE A 61 -10.18 1.95 3.49
C ILE A 61 -10.78 2.46 4.80
N ALA A 62 -10.15 3.46 5.40
CA ALA A 62 -10.74 4.24 6.48
C ALA A 62 -10.61 5.73 6.18
N PRO A 63 -11.71 6.50 6.11
CA PRO A 63 -11.64 7.95 5.97
C PRO A 63 -11.04 8.57 7.24
N LEU A 64 -10.09 9.47 7.05
CA LEU A 64 -9.39 10.15 8.13
C LEU A 64 -9.90 11.58 8.24
N ASN A 65 -10.43 11.93 9.41
CA ASN A 65 -10.87 13.30 9.69
C ASN A 65 -9.81 14.06 10.51
N GLU A 66 -9.95 15.39 10.56
CA GLU A 66 -9.05 16.27 11.28
C GLU A 66 -8.91 15.90 12.77
N ALA A 67 -9.99 15.44 13.40
CA ALA A 67 -9.98 15.00 14.79
C ALA A 67 -9.05 13.78 15.00
N TRP A 68 -8.99 12.87 14.03
CA TRP A 68 -8.06 11.76 14.06
C TRP A 68 -6.61 12.23 13.94
N PHE A 69 -6.31 13.13 12.99
CA PHE A 69 -4.96 13.68 12.82
C PHE A 69 -4.46 14.38 14.09
N ARG A 70 -5.32 15.18 14.73
CA ARG A 70 -5.04 15.84 16.01
C ARG A 70 -4.73 14.83 17.11
N ARG A 71 -5.55 13.78 17.27
CA ARG A 71 -5.30 12.72 18.27
C ARG A 71 -4.04 11.91 17.98
N ALA A 72 -3.71 11.68 16.71
CA ALA A 72 -2.52 10.95 16.28
C ALA A 72 -1.23 11.80 16.36
N GLY A 73 -1.35 13.12 16.55
CA GLY A 73 -0.20 14.05 16.57
C GLY A 73 0.56 14.07 15.24
N VAL A 74 -0.18 13.99 14.12
CA VAL A 74 0.37 13.96 12.76
C VAL A 74 0.16 15.32 12.11
N ASP A 75 1.22 16.14 12.07
CA ASP A 75 1.16 17.51 11.54
C ASP A 75 1.40 17.58 10.03
N ARG A 76 2.07 16.56 9.47
CA ARG A 76 2.36 16.43 8.04
C ARG A 76 2.23 14.97 7.62
N LEU A 77 1.55 14.75 6.50
CA LEU A 77 1.33 13.42 5.93
C LEU A 77 1.75 13.41 4.46
N LYS A 78 2.55 12.41 4.08
CA LYS A 78 2.72 12.07 2.68
C LYS A 78 1.59 11.12 2.29
N ALA A 79 0.78 11.54 1.33
CA ALA A 79 -0.33 10.75 0.82
C ALA A 79 -0.19 10.62 -0.71
N VAL A 80 -0.67 9.50 -1.23
CA VAL A 80 -0.74 9.23 -2.66
C VAL A 80 -1.90 10.04 -3.24
N PRO A 81 -1.65 10.99 -4.16
CA PRO A 81 -2.73 11.69 -4.84
C PRO A 81 -3.40 10.74 -5.85
N LEU A 82 -4.73 10.63 -5.78
CA LEU A 82 -5.52 9.79 -6.70
C LEU A 82 -6.42 10.59 -7.65
N ASP A 83 -6.40 11.92 -7.52
CA ASP A 83 -7.12 12.88 -8.35
C ASP A 83 -6.30 13.33 -9.57
N ASP A 84 -4.97 13.15 -9.55
CA ASP A 84 -4.05 13.60 -10.60
C ASP A 84 -4.31 12.87 -11.94
N LEU A 85 -4.46 13.66 -13.00
CA LEU A 85 -4.40 13.19 -14.38
C LEU A 85 -2.96 13.33 -14.88
N GLU A 86 -2.24 12.20 -14.94
CA GLU A 86 -0.82 12.14 -15.31
C GLU A 86 -0.66 12.08 -16.84
N THR A 87 -0.98 13.16 -17.55
CA THR A 87 -1.01 13.13 -19.03
C THR A 87 0.35 13.36 -19.69
N GLU A 88 1.28 14.03 -19.01
CA GLU A 88 2.60 14.37 -19.56
C GLU A 88 3.66 13.29 -19.30
N TYR A 89 3.42 12.41 -18.34
CA TYR A 89 4.36 11.37 -17.95
C TYR A 89 4.10 10.06 -18.70
N SER A 90 5.16 9.40 -19.15
CA SER A 90 5.11 8.11 -19.81
C SER A 90 5.58 6.98 -18.89
N SER A 91 5.01 5.78 -19.04
CA SER A 91 5.48 4.60 -18.31
C SER A 91 6.87 4.18 -18.79
N ILE A 92 7.75 3.84 -17.85
CA ILE A 92 9.06 3.24 -18.16
C ILE A 92 9.08 1.71 -17.95
N GLY A 93 7.91 1.08 -17.75
CA GLY A 93 7.83 -0.37 -17.56
C GLY A 93 8.51 -0.86 -16.28
N ARG A 94 8.39 -0.08 -15.20
CA ARG A 94 8.95 -0.39 -13.88
C ARG A 94 7.90 -0.18 -12.82
N TRP A 95 7.79 -1.16 -11.92
CA TRP A 95 6.90 -1.09 -10.77
C TRP A 95 7.67 -1.35 -9.49
N VAL A 96 7.17 -0.84 -8.36
CA VAL A 96 7.76 -1.04 -7.05
C VAL A 96 6.67 -1.19 -6.01
N THR A 97 6.77 -2.22 -5.17
CA THR A 97 6.00 -2.30 -3.94
C THR A 97 6.85 -1.83 -2.77
N VAL A 98 6.24 -1.12 -1.82
CA VAL A 98 6.89 -0.73 -0.57
C VAL A 98 6.08 -1.25 0.59
N GLY A 99 6.74 -1.83 1.59
CA GLY A 99 6.06 -2.17 2.83
C GLY A 99 7.02 -2.56 3.94
N TYR A 100 6.47 -3.23 4.95
CA TYR A 100 7.15 -3.56 6.19
C TYR A 100 7.21 -5.08 6.37
N PRO A 101 8.24 -5.77 5.84
CA PRO A 101 8.38 -7.21 6.03
C PRO A 101 8.50 -7.58 7.50
N LYS A 102 7.65 -8.50 8.00
CA LYS A 102 7.67 -8.99 9.40
C LYS A 102 9.03 -9.57 9.81
N SER A 103 9.78 -10.14 8.86
CA SER A 103 11.13 -10.66 9.11
C SER A 103 12.18 -9.57 9.40
N LYS A 104 11.89 -8.32 9.06
CA LYS A 104 12.76 -7.15 9.27
C LYS A 104 12.17 -6.16 10.26
N ASN A 105 10.91 -6.32 10.62
CA ASN A 105 10.18 -5.39 11.45
C ASN A 105 9.73 -6.11 12.72
N GLY A 106 10.12 -5.57 13.86
CA GLY A 106 9.90 -6.20 15.14
C GLY A 106 9.74 -5.17 16.24
N LEU A 107 8.90 -5.50 17.20
CA LEU A 107 8.83 -4.79 18.46
C LEU A 107 9.55 -5.66 19.47
N ASN A 108 10.57 -5.12 20.11
CA ASN A 108 11.24 -5.76 21.23
C ASN A 108 10.66 -5.17 22.53
N PRO A 109 9.67 -5.84 23.16
CA PRO A 109 8.98 -5.28 24.32
C PRO A 109 9.89 -5.18 25.55
N ARG A 110 10.92 -6.04 25.64
CA ARG A 110 11.88 -6.03 26.75
C ARG A 110 12.81 -4.83 26.71
N LEU A 111 13.15 -4.35 25.51
CA LEU A 111 14.03 -3.20 25.30
C LEU A 111 13.26 -1.91 25.02
N ASN A 112 11.92 -1.95 24.99
CA ASN A 112 11.07 -0.86 24.52
C ASN A 112 11.54 -0.27 23.16
N GLN A 113 12.07 -1.13 22.28
CA GLN A 113 12.62 -0.74 20.99
C GLN A 113 11.70 -1.21 19.87
N THR A 114 11.52 -0.33 18.88
CA THR A 114 10.79 -0.61 17.66
C THR A 114 11.76 -0.59 16.50
N ASP A 115 11.89 -1.72 15.81
CA ASP A 115 12.72 -1.82 14.62
C ASP A 115 11.79 -1.77 13.41
N ILE A 116 11.78 -0.61 12.74
CA ILE A 116 10.88 -0.33 11.62
C ILE A 116 11.74 -0.08 10.39
N HIS A 117 11.77 -1.06 9.50
CA HIS A 117 12.48 -1.04 8.22
C HIS A 117 11.49 -1.13 7.08
N THR A 118 11.48 -0.09 6.24
CA THR A 118 10.80 -0.14 4.95
C THR A 118 11.61 -0.97 3.97
N HIS A 119 10.95 -1.80 3.19
CA HIS A 119 11.57 -2.53 2.09
C HIS A 119 10.83 -2.25 0.78
N GLY A 120 11.60 -1.90 -0.25
CA GLY A 120 11.11 -1.73 -1.61
C GLY A 120 11.51 -2.91 -2.47
N THR A 121 10.56 -3.48 -3.22
CA THR A 121 10.82 -4.53 -4.21
C THR A 121 10.35 -4.06 -5.57
N SER A 122 11.26 -3.99 -6.54
CA SER A 122 10.96 -3.59 -7.92
C SER A 122 10.61 -4.78 -8.82
N PHE A 123 9.77 -4.53 -9.82
CA PHE A 123 9.35 -5.48 -10.83
C PHE A 123 9.53 -4.88 -12.23
N THR A 124 9.84 -5.74 -13.20
CA THR A 124 10.10 -5.34 -14.60
C THR A 124 9.01 -5.81 -15.56
N ASP A 125 8.18 -6.77 -15.14
CA ASP A 125 7.11 -7.32 -15.98
C ASP A 125 5.79 -7.27 -15.23
N ARG A 126 4.79 -6.66 -15.87
CA ARG A 126 3.41 -6.60 -15.39
C ARG A 126 2.54 -7.58 -16.14
N LEU A 127 1.66 -8.24 -15.41
CA LEU A 127 0.76 -9.29 -15.89
C LEU A 127 -0.68 -8.79 -15.73
N GLU A 128 -1.31 -8.45 -16.86
CA GLU A 128 -2.72 -8.03 -16.86
C GLU A 128 -3.65 -9.16 -16.37
N LYS A 129 -3.30 -10.40 -16.70
CA LYS A 129 -4.05 -11.60 -16.30
C LYS A 129 -3.08 -12.57 -15.62
N PRO A 130 -2.94 -12.49 -14.28
CA PRO A 130 -2.09 -13.41 -13.52
C PRO A 130 -2.57 -14.84 -13.65
N THR A 131 -1.65 -15.80 -13.55
CA THR A 131 -1.96 -17.24 -13.60
C THR A 131 -2.20 -17.81 -12.21
N ALA A 132 -1.68 -17.16 -11.18
CA ALA A 132 -1.91 -17.49 -9.79
C ALA A 132 -3.40 -17.42 -9.44
N LYS A 133 -3.93 -18.48 -8.81
CA LYS A 133 -5.29 -18.49 -8.28
C LYS A 133 -5.40 -17.51 -7.11
N THR A 134 -6.39 -16.62 -7.18
CA THR A 134 -6.68 -15.61 -6.17
C THR A 134 -8.03 -15.83 -5.51
N HIS A 135 -8.17 -15.35 -4.29
CA HIS A 135 -9.45 -15.25 -3.57
C HIS A 135 -10.23 -13.97 -3.91
N PHE A 136 -9.70 -13.12 -4.79
CA PHE A 136 -10.26 -11.82 -5.14
C PHE A 136 -10.34 -11.63 -6.67
N ALA A 137 -11.28 -10.81 -7.12
CA ALA A 137 -11.80 -10.82 -8.49
C ALA A 137 -10.95 -10.06 -9.51
N ASN A 138 -10.31 -8.95 -9.12
CA ASN A 138 -9.60 -8.06 -10.07
C ASN A 138 -8.11 -7.91 -9.76
N PRO A 139 -7.31 -8.99 -9.93
CA PRO A 139 -5.87 -8.91 -9.71
C PRO A 139 -5.14 -8.21 -10.87
N VAL A 140 -4.01 -7.60 -10.50
CA VAL A 140 -2.88 -7.32 -11.40
C VAL A 140 -1.66 -8.04 -10.82
N GLY A 141 -0.86 -8.64 -11.69
CA GLY A 141 0.30 -9.42 -11.29
C GLY A 141 1.59 -8.77 -11.74
N PHE A 142 2.68 -9.18 -11.10
CA PHE A 142 4.04 -8.78 -11.43
C PHE A 142 4.94 -10.00 -11.38
N ARG A 143 5.79 -10.19 -12.38
CA ARG A 143 6.73 -11.31 -12.36
C ARG A 143 7.74 -11.09 -11.24
N PHE A 144 7.87 -12.08 -10.37
CA PHE A 144 8.83 -12.06 -9.29
C PHE A 144 9.44 -13.44 -9.05
N ASP A 145 10.69 -13.58 -9.45
CA ASP A 145 11.52 -14.73 -9.17
C ASP A 145 12.57 -14.36 -8.11
N LYS A 146 12.36 -14.82 -6.87
CA LYS A 146 13.27 -14.53 -5.75
C LYS A 146 14.73 -14.94 -6.02
N ASN A 147 14.98 -15.88 -6.94
CA ASN A 147 16.32 -16.35 -7.25
C ASN A 147 17.06 -15.43 -8.24
N LYS A 148 16.35 -14.48 -8.85
CA LYS A 148 16.89 -13.49 -9.81
C LYS A 148 16.97 -12.08 -9.23
N VAL A 149 16.69 -11.93 -7.93
CA VAL A 149 16.70 -10.62 -7.27
C VAL A 149 18.13 -10.14 -7.08
N ILE A 150 18.34 -8.87 -7.36
CA ILE A 150 19.58 -8.15 -7.10
C ILE A 150 19.32 -7.00 -6.12
N ASP A 151 20.32 -6.65 -5.33
CA ASP A 151 20.29 -5.48 -4.45
C ASP A 151 20.68 -4.19 -5.20
N THR A 152 20.66 -3.06 -4.49
CA THR A 152 21.07 -1.75 -5.01
C THR A 152 22.56 -1.65 -5.36
N LYS A 153 23.37 -2.65 -4.99
CA LYS A 153 24.79 -2.77 -5.35
C LYS A 153 25.00 -3.77 -6.50
N MET A 154 23.93 -4.14 -7.21
CA MET A 154 23.93 -5.08 -8.33
C MET A 154 24.41 -6.48 -7.96
N LYS A 155 24.24 -6.89 -6.70
CA LYS A 155 24.62 -8.23 -6.23
C LYS A 155 23.38 -9.10 -6.08
N SER A 156 23.52 -10.40 -6.37
CA SER A 156 22.46 -11.37 -6.07
C SER A 156 22.07 -11.28 -4.59
N ALA A 157 20.78 -11.21 -4.33
CA ALA A 157 20.23 -11.00 -2.99
C ALA A 157 19.08 -11.96 -2.71
N ASN A 158 18.93 -12.33 -1.44
CA ASN A 158 17.75 -13.03 -0.96
C ASN A 158 16.78 -12.00 -0.36
N PRO A 159 15.67 -11.68 -1.05
CA PRO A 159 14.72 -10.68 -0.56
C PRO A 159 14.06 -11.16 0.74
N PRO A 160 13.66 -10.25 1.64
CA PRO A 160 12.86 -10.61 2.80
C PRO A 160 11.53 -11.24 2.37
N SER A 161 10.95 -12.04 3.25
CA SER A 161 9.59 -12.56 3.03
C SER A 161 8.58 -11.40 2.92
N PHE A 162 7.64 -11.51 1.98
CA PHE A 162 6.53 -10.56 1.84
C PHE A 162 5.49 -10.61 2.97
N SER A 163 5.64 -11.52 3.93
CA SER A 163 4.81 -11.50 5.14
C SER A 163 4.93 -10.14 5.83
N GLY A 164 3.80 -9.47 6.09
CA GLY A 164 3.75 -8.10 6.63
C GLY A 164 3.71 -6.98 5.58
N THR A 165 4.02 -7.28 4.31
CA THR A 165 3.97 -6.29 3.20
C THR A 165 2.55 -6.09 2.66
N SER A 166 1.64 -7.05 2.86
CA SER A 166 0.25 -6.97 2.42
C SER A 166 -0.44 -5.67 2.89
N GLY A 167 -1.14 -5.01 1.97
CA GLY A 167 -1.74 -3.70 2.17
C GLY A 167 -0.83 -2.52 1.81
N GLY A 168 0.44 -2.75 1.48
CA GLY A 168 1.35 -1.72 0.98
C GLY A 168 1.00 -1.29 -0.46
N PRO A 169 1.43 -0.10 -0.89
CA PRO A 169 1.20 0.38 -2.25
C PRO A 169 2.10 -0.33 -3.26
N VAL A 170 1.58 -0.55 -4.47
CA VAL A 170 2.37 -0.85 -5.66
C VAL A 170 2.31 0.36 -6.58
N TYR A 171 3.47 0.95 -6.85
CA TYR A 171 3.62 2.09 -7.74
C TYR A 171 4.17 1.66 -9.09
N GLU A 172 3.67 2.29 -10.15
CA GLU A 172 4.35 2.37 -11.44
C GLU A 172 5.25 3.62 -11.45
N ILE A 173 6.45 3.48 -12.00
CA ILE A 173 7.37 4.60 -12.21
C ILE A 173 7.08 5.19 -13.58
N LEU A 174 6.88 6.50 -13.60
CA LEU A 174 6.66 7.28 -14.81
C LEU A 174 7.80 8.29 -15.00
N GLU A 175 8.08 8.64 -16.25
CA GLU A 175 9.12 9.58 -16.66
C GLU A 175 8.54 10.65 -17.58
N LEU A 176 8.95 11.89 -17.35
CA LEU A 176 8.83 13.02 -18.27
C LEU A 176 10.25 13.40 -18.70
N VAL A 177 10.50 13.47 -20.00
CA VAL A 177 11.76 13.95 -20.56
C VAL A 177 11.52 15.35 -21.09
N ASP A 178 12.14 16.34 -20.45
CA ASP A 178 12.07 17.75 -20.86
C ASP A 178 12.83 17.96 -22.19
N PHE A 179 12.59 19.08 -22.88
CA PHE A 179 13.24 19.42 -24.15
C PHE A 179 14.78 19.47 -24.08
N ASP A 180 15.32 19.77 -22.90
CA ASP A 180 16.76 19.83 -22.62
C ASP A 180 17.37 18.44 -22.27
N GLY A 181 16.58 17.37 -22.35
CA GLY A 181 17.01 16.00 -22.03
C GLY A 181 17.05 15.68 -20.53
N PHE A 182 16.52 16.56 -19.67
CA PHE A 182 16.37 16.28 -18.24
C PHE A 182 15.16 15.38 -17.98
N SER A 183 15.40 14.29 -17.25
CA SER A 183 14.34 13.40 -16.80
C SER A 183 13.76 13.82 -15.45
N ARG A 184 12.44 13.88 -15.36
CA ARG A 184 11.69 13.96 -14.10
C ARG A 184 10.92 12.68 -13.89
N TRP A 185 10.96 12.14 -12.68
CA TRP A 185 10.28 10.89 -12.34
C TRP A 185 9.16 11.11 -11.36
N LYS A 186 8.07 10.35 -11.54
CA LYS A 186 6.93 10.31 -10.63
C LYS A 186 6.50 8.86 -10.40
N CYS A 187 5.78 8.64 -9.31
CA CYS A 187 5.17 7.35 -8.98
C CYS A 187 3.65 7.47 -9.08
N ARG A 188 3.02 6.59 -9.86
CA ARG A 188 1.55 6.45 -9.95
C ARG A 188 1.13 5.18 -9.23
N LEU A 189 0.06 5.23 -8.43
CA LEU A 189 -0.45 4.02 -7.78
C LEU A 189 -1.10 3.09 -8.80
N GLU A 190 -0.56 1.88 -8.91
CA GLU A 190 -1.10 0.81 -9.76
C GLU A 190 -2.04 -0.11 -8.98
N GLY A 191 -1.76 -0.32 -7.69
CA GLY A 191 -2.59 -1.16 -6.84
C GLY A 191 -2.15 -1.28 -5.39
N VAL A 192 -2.83 -2.14 -4.66
CA VAL A 192 -2.56 -2.49 -3.26
C VAL A 192 -2.00 -3.91 -3.22
N PHE A 193 -0.78 -4.07 -2.71
CA PHE A 193 -0.10 -5.37 -2.65
C PHE A 193 -0.87 -6.34 -1.75
N ILE A 194 -1.19 -7.53 -2.27
CA ILE A 194 -1.94 -8.55 -1.54
C ILE A 194 -1.02 -9.67 -1.07
N GLY A 195 -0.17 -10.19 -1.96
CA GLY A 195 0.69 -11.30 -1.61
C GLY A 195 1.56 -11.80 -2.76
N TRP A 196 2.38 -12.82 -2.47
CA TRP A 196 3.27 -13.44 -3.43
C TRP A 196 2.98 -14.94 -3.58
N HIS A 197 2.78 -15.35 -4.82
CA HIS A 197 2.55 -16.73 -5.23
C HIS A 197 3.85 -17.32 -5.76
N LYS A 198 4.56 -18.01 -4.87
CA LYS A 198 5.91 -18.52 -5.13
C LYS A 198 5.98 -19.54 -6.27
N ARG A 199 4.95 -20.38 -6.43
CA ARG A 199 4.92 -21.43 -7.47
C ARG A 199 4.84 -20.81 -8.87
N GLU A 200 3.96 -19.83 -9.03
CA GLU A 200 3.72 -19.11 -10.29
C GLU A 200 4.77 -18.01 -10.53
N LYS A 201 5.53 -17.65 -9.49
CA LYS A 201 6.50 -16.53 -9.49
C LYS A 201 5.80 -15.20 -9.76
N GLU A 202 4.66 -14.98 -9.10
CA GLU A 202 3.79 -13.82 -9.31
C GLU A 202 3.54 -13.07 -7.99
N ALA A 203 3.92 -11.81 -7.92
CA ALA A 203 3.49 -10.87 -6.91
C ALA A 203 2.15 -10.27 -7.34
N LEU A 204 1.15 -10.26 -6.47
CA LEU A 204 -0.20 -9.84 -6.82
C LEU A 204 -0.62 -8.60 -6.05
N ALA A 205 -1.37 -7.74 -6.74
CA ALA A 205 -2.01 -6.58 -6.16
C ALA A 205 -3.48 -6.48 -6.59
N ALA A 206 -4.30 -5.90 -5.73
CA ALA A 206 -5.63 -5.43 -6.09
C ALA A 206 -5.50 -4.14 -6.90
N ARG A 207 -6.18 -4.05 -8.04
CA ARG A 207 -6.11 -2.89 -8.94
C ARG A 207 -6.57 -1.61 -8.24
N VAL A 208 -6.03 -0.47 -8.68
CA VAL A 208 -6.40 0.85 -8.16
C VAL A 208 -7.84 1.28 -8.50
N GLN A 209 -8.45 0.77 -9.57
CA GLN A 209 -9.78 1.21 -10.01
C GLN A 209 -10.88 0.88 -8.99
N PRO A 210 -11.00 -0.36 -8.46
CA PRO A 210 -11.92 -0.64 -7.35
C PRO A 210 -11.67 0.21 -6.10
N LEU A 211 -10.39 0.53 -5.80
CA LEU A 211 -10.04 1.41 -4.68
C LEU A 211 -10.60 2.83 -4.89
N LYS A 212 -10.42 3.39 -6.08
CA LYS A 212 -10.96 4.71 -6.45
C LYS A 212 -12.48 4.72 -6.34
N ALA A 213 -13.16 3.70 -6.87
CA ALA A 213 -14.62 3.58 -6.78
C ALA A 213 -15.12 3.54 -5.32
N MET A 214 -14.47 2.76 -4.44
CA MET A 214 -14.81 2.73 -3.02
C MET A 214 -14.67 4.10 -2.35
N MET A 215 -13.63 4.86 -2.70
CA MET A 215 -13.40 6.20 -2.17
C MET A 215 -14.41 7.21 -2.72
N ASP A 216 -14.79 7.11 -3.99
CA ASP A 216 -15.80 7.96 -4.62
C ASP A 216 -17.14 7.85 -3.90
N GLU A 217 -17.59 6.62 -3.59
CA GLU A 217 -18.81 6.39 -2.83
C GLU A 217 -18.80 7.10 -1.47
N VAL A 218 -17.64 7.12 -0.79
CA VAL A 218 -17.48 7.81 0.49
C VAL A 218 -17.50 9.32 0.32
N VAL A 219 -16.75 9.84 -0.67
CA VAL A 219 -16.70 11.28 -0.97
C VAL A 219 -18.10 11.79 -1.30
N ASP A 220 -18.83 11.09 -2.16
CA ASP A 220 -20.20 11.43 -2.55
C ASP A 220 -21.17 11.41 -1.37
N TYR A 221 -21.07 10.38 -0.52
CA TYR A 221 -21.92 10.27 0.68
C TYR A 221 -21.67 11.42 1.68
N MET A 222 -20.40 11.81 1.86
CA MET A 222 -20.03 12.89 2.77
C MET A 222 -20.34 14.28 2.19
N GLY A 223 -20.20 14.45 0.88
CA GLY A 223 -20.60 15.66 0.16
C GLY A 223 -22.10 15.92 0.27
N LYS A 224 -22.94 14.88 0.12
CA LYS A 224 -24.41 14.98 0.27
C LYS A 224 -24.87 15.36 1.66
N LYS A 225 -24.09 15.08 2.71
CA LYS A 225 -24.41 15.48 4.10
C LYS A 225 -24.04 16.92 4.45
N SER A 226 -23.27 17.59 3.58
CA SER A 226 -22.76 18.94 3.80
C SER A 226 -23.61 20.01 3.11
N VAL A 227 -24.68 19.59 2.42
CA VAL A 227 -25.73 20.43 1.81
C VAL A 227 -27.02 20.22 2.59
#